data_AF-A0A4Q5TUB8-F1
#
_entry.id   AF-A0A4Q5TUB8-F1
#
_cell.length_a   1.000
_cell.length_b   1.000
_cell.length_c   1.000
_cell.angle_alpha   90.00
_cell.angle_beta   90.00
_cell.angle_gamma   90.00
#
_symmetry.space_group_name_H-M   'P 1'
#
loop_
_entity.id
_entity.type
_entity.pdbx_description
1 polymer ?
#
loop_
_entity_poly.entity_id
_entity_poly.type
_entity_poly.pdbx_seq_one_letter_code
_entity_poly.pdbx_strand_id
1 'polypeptide(L)'
;MLFKLKLSFQPDLWESLALTVLTLFAILNGQTTVFYVIYLFWWHELIRVLIDRVFRRPAAAAAVPDCQPESRPKPSRTAGSLILLAIYFVFIVVIFGFMSAWNTPAFPVNMQVLFFRNMFFNAALVLTIARQVAASWFQPTPQGTINVFTANIIILHISIILGGVLLFFVVNKFPAVFSPDNFRGSVIIILPFFLMRIVVYAWVLKCRGANSIRQ
;
A
#
# COMPACT_ATOMS: atom_id res chain seq x y z
N MET A 1 -8.10 40.07 -0.64
CA MET A 1 -8.16 39.33 0.64
C MET A 1 -9.04 38.12 0.41
N LEU A 2 -8.63 36.92 0.86
CA LEU A 2 -9.12 35.57 0.47
C LEU A 2 -8.51 35.02 -0.82
N PHE A 3 -7.18 34.91 -0.78
CA PHE A 3 -6.46 33.79 -1.38
C PHE A 3 -7.23 32.51 -0.99
N LYS A 4 -8.08 32.00 -1.89
CA LYS A 4 -8.60 30.65 -1.77
C LYS A 4 -7.38 29.77 -1.88
N LEU A 5 -6.77 29.48 -0.73
CA LEU A 5 -6.04 28.28 -0.43
C LEU A 5 -7.03 27.14 -0.67
N LYS A 6 -7.33 26.88 -1.93
CA LYS A 6 -7.72 25.57 -2.41
C LYS A 6 -6.42 24.77 -2.31
N LEU A 7 -5.99 24.54 -1.06
CA LEU A 7 -5.21 23.39 -0.70
C LEU A 7 -6.10 22.27 -1.21
N SER A 8 -5.85 21.83 -2.45
CA SER A 8 -6.59 20.75 -3.04
C SER A 8 -6.40 19.61 -2.06
N PHE A 9 -7.44 19.33 -1.28
CA PHE A 9 -7.46 18.23 -0.34
C PHE A 9 -7.40 16.99 -1.22
N GLN A 10 -6.17 16.62 -1.60
CA GLN A 10 -5.88 15.46 -2.42
C GLN A 10 -5.83 14.29 -1.44
N PRO A 11 -6.90 13.47 -1.34
CA PRO A 11 -6.96 12.38 -0.38
C PRO A 11 -5.77 11.44 -0.54
N ASP A 12 -5.25 11.26 -1.76
CA ASP A 12 -4.11 10.41 -2.10
C ASP A 12 -2.77 10.85 -1.44
N LEU A 13 -2.53 12.17 -1.33
CA LEU A 13 -1.30 12.71 -0.72
C LEU A 13 -1.35 12.63 0.81
N TRP A 14 -2.51 12.95 1.39
CA TRP A 14 -2.74 12.79 2.82
C TRP A 14 -2.72 11.32 3.26
N GLU A 15 -2.95 10.39 2.32
CA GLU A 15 -2.87 8.93 2.53
C GLU A 15 -1.46 8.49 2.67
N SER A 16 -0.65 8.91 1.70
CA SER A 16 0.77 8.71 1.74
C SER A 16 1.37 9.32 3.00
N LEU A 17 1.00 10.55 3.38
CA LEU A 17 1.52 11.21 4.57
C LEU A 17 1.06 10.55 5.88
N ALA A 18 -0.22 10.22 6.04
CA ALA A 18 -0.72 9.60 7.27
C ALA A 18 -0.11 8.19 7.48
N LEU A 19 -0.01 7.40 6.41
CA LEU A 19 0.70 6.12 6.47
C LEU A 19 2.18 6.32 6.77
N THR A 20 2.82 7.32 6.16
CA THR A 20 4.24 7.61 6.39
C THR A 20 4.51 7.98 7.84
N VAL A 21 3.69 8.86 8.43
CA VAL A 21 3.81 9.24 9.85
C VAL A 21 3.59 8.04 10.77
N LEU A 22 2.61 7.19 10.45
CA LEU A 22 2.29 6.01 11.24
C LEU A 22 3.34 4.91 11.15
N THR A 23 3.92 4.70 9.95
CA THR A 23 5.07 3.80 9.81
C THR A 23 6.31 4.41 10.47
N LEU A 24 6.53 5.72 10.40
CA LEU A 24 7.56 6.40 11.19
C LEU A 24 7.36 6.18 12.70
N PHE A 25 6.13 6.22 13.17
CA PHE A 25 5.81 6.01 14.58
C PHE A 25 6.06 4.55 15.02
N ALA A 26 5.82 3.58 14.15
CA ALA A 26 6.20 2.18 14.39
C ALA A 26 7.73 2.00 14.45
N ILE A 27 8.49 2.78 13.66
CA ILE A 27 9.97 2.76 13.65
C ILE A 27 10.55 3.25 14.96
N LEU A 28 10.00 4.32 15.53
CA LEU A 28 10.45 4.88 16.82
C LEU A 28 10.37 3.86 17.97
N ASN A 29 9.57 2.80 17.81
CA ASN A 29 9.38 1.75 18.81
C ASN A 29 10.17 0.47 18.52
N GLY A 30 11.05 0.43 17.50
CA GLY A 30 12.04 -0.65 17.32
C GLY A 30 11.47 -2.03 16.99
N GLN A 31 10.32 -2.11 16.32
CA GLN A 31 9.67 -3.39 15.98
C GLN A 31 9.40 -3.54 14.47
N THR A 32 10.21 -2.89 13.64
CA THR A 32 9.99 -2.84 12.19
C THR A 32 11.02 -3.65 11.42
N THR A 33 10.54 -4.57 10.58
CA THR A 33 11.35 -5.41 9.69
C THR A 33 10.97 -5.16 8.23
N VAL A 34 11.77 -5.67 7.28
CA VAL A 34 11.41 -5.64 5.85
C VAL A 34 10.02 -6.30 5.63
N PHE A 35 9.78 -7.42 6.32
CA PHE A 35 8.50 -8.11 6.31
C PHE A 35 7.35 -7.21 6.79
N TYR A 36 7.51 -6.51 7.92
CA TYR A 36 6.50 -5.58 8.46
C TYR A 36 6.00 -4.61 7.38
N VAL A 37 6.92 -3.96 6.67
CA VAL A 37 6.61 -2.89 5.71
C VAL A 37 5.87 -3.44 4.50
N ILE A 38 6.41 -4.50 3.90
CA ILE A 38 5.82 -5.11 2.71
C ILE A 38 4.46 -5.71 3.05
N TYR A 39 4.33 -6.34 4.22
CA TYR A 39 3.07 -6.92 4.68
C TYR A 39 2.02 -5.84 4.95
N LEU A 40 2.41 -4.69 5.50
CA LEU A 40 1.51 -3.54 5.66
C LEU A 40 1.04 -3.00 4.30
N PHE A 41 1.92 -2.89 3.32
CA PHE A 41 1.54 -2.45 1.96
C PHE A 41 0.60 -3.44 1.27
N TRP A 42 0.80 -4.74 1.50
CA TRP A 42 -0.10 -5.77 1.01
C TRP A 42 -1.50 -5.63 1.63
N TRP A 43 -1.58 -5.48 2.96
CA TRP A 43 -2.85 -5.26 3.67
C TRP A 43 -3.54 -3.99 3.22
N HIS A 44 -2.79 -2.92 3.02
CA HIS A 44 -3.32 -1.65 2.52
C HIS A 44 -4.05 -1.84 1.18
N GLU A 45 -3.43 -2.57 0.25
CA GLU A 45 -4.06 -2.86 -1.03
C GLU A 45 -5.28 -3.78 -0.90
N LEU A 46 -5.21 -4.80 -0.03
CA LEU A 46 -6.34 -5.68 0.24
C LEU A 46 -7.54 -4.89 0.80
N ILE A 47 -7.31 -4.09 1.83
CA ILE A 47 -8.34 -3.27 2.51
C ILE A 47 -9.01 -2.35 1.50
N ARG A 48 -8.23 -1.68 0.65
CA ARG A 48 -8.77 -0.82 -0.42
C ARG A 48 -9.68 -1.58 -1.37
N VAL A 49 -9.20 -2.71 -1.91
CA VAL A 49 -9.99 -3.53 -2.85
C VAL A 49 -11.27 -4.06 -2.21
N LEU A 50 -11.22 -4.47 -0.93
CA LEU A 50 -12.38 -4.94 -0.18
C LEU A 50 -13.39 -3.82 0.07
N ILE A 51 -12.95 -2.66 0.57
CA ILE A 51 -13.83 -1.53 0.87
C ILE A 51 -14.44 -0.97 -0.42
N ASP A 52 -13.67 -0.80 -1.49
CA ASP A 52 -14.19 -0.39 -2.80
C ASP A 52 -15.18 -1.41 -3.39
N ARG A 53 -15.11 -2.68 -2.97
CA ARG A 53 -16.10 -3.70 -3.34
C ARG A 53 -17.38 -3.61 -2.51
N VAL A 54 -17.27 -3.32 -1.21
CA VAL A 54 -18.42 -3.18 -0.30
C VAL A 54 -19.20 -1.89 -0.56
N PHE A 55 -18.50 -0.77 -0.76
CA PHE A 55 -19.12 0.55 -0.99
C PHE A 55 -19.43 0.82 -2.47
N ARG A 56 -19.28 -0.19 -3.33
CA ARG A 56 -19.63 -0.10 -4.75
C ARG A 56 -21.14 0.05 -4.87
N ARG A 57 -21.60 1.26 -5.20
CA ARG A 57 -23.02 1.47 -5.51
C ARG A 57 -23.32 0.79 -6.86
N PRO A 58 -24.38 -0.04 -6.96
CA PRO A 58 -24.88 -0.46 -8.26
C PRO A 58 -25.24 0.78 -9.05
N ALA A 59 -24.91 0.81 -10.35
CA ALA A 59 -25.22 1.92 -11.23
C ALA A 59 -26.75 2.02 -11.38
N ALA A 60 -27.40 2.75 -10.48
CA ALA A 60 -28.73 3.26 -10.74
C ALA A 60 -28.58 4.41 -11.76
N ALA A 61 -28.78 4.08 -13.03
CA ALA A 61 -29.24 4.99 -14.08
C ALA A 61 -28.49 6.32 -14.28
N ALA A 62 -27.15 6.30 -14.35
CA ALA A 62 -26.43 7.34 -15.12
C ALA A 62 -26.33 6.86 -16.57
N ALA A 63 -27.42 7.02 -17.31
CA ALA A 63 -27.44 6.89 -18.76
C ALA A 63 -26.55 8.00 -19.35
N VAL A 64 -25.27 7.73 -19.49
CA VAL A 64 -24.41 8.41 -20.45
C VAL A 64 -24.40 7.50 -21.68
N PRO A 65 -24.90 7.94 -22.85
CA PRO A 65 -24.81 7.15 -24.07
C PRO A 65 -23.35 7.19 -24.51
N ASP A 66 -22.58 6.19 -24.08
CA ASP A 66 -21.20 6.04 -24.51
C ASP A 66 -21.20 5.40 -25.90
N CYS A 67 -20.77 6.17 -26.90
CA CYS A 67 -20.53 5.71 -28.26
C CYS A 67 -19.32 4.75 -28.27
N GLN A 68 -19.47 3.53 -27.79
CA GLN A 68 -18.44 2.50 -27.97
C GLN A 68 -19.10 1.13 -28.17
N PRO A 69 -18.81 0.42 -29.27
CA PRO A 69 -19.51 -0.82 -29.59
C PRO A 69 -19.19 -1.88 -28.54
N GLU A 70 -20.26 -2.40 -27.94
CA GLU A 70 -20.25 -3.56 -27.06
C GLU A 70 -19.50 -4.71 -27.70
N SER A 71 -18.36 -5.07 -27.13
CA SER A 71 -17.76 -6.37 -27.41
C SER A 71 -17.17 -6.98 -26.14
N ARG A 72 -17.89 -8.01 -25.70
CA ARG A 72 -17.54 -9.10 -24.77
C ARG A 72 -17.74 -8.83 -23.27
N PRO A 73 -18.34 -9.79 -22.53
CA PRO A 73 -18.36 -9.76 -21.08
C PRO A 73 -16.91 -9.96 -20.59
N LYS A 74 -16.24 -8.87 -20.22
CA LYS A 74 -14.91 -8.95 -19.61
C LYS A 74 -15.08 -9.65 -18.25
N PRO A 75 -14.36 -10.75 -17.98
CA PRO A 75 -14.35 -11.34 -16.63
C PRO A 75 -14.03 -10.23 -15.64
N SER A 76 -14.75 -10.18 -14.52
CA SER A 76 -14.69 -9.04 -13.59
C SER A 76 -13.23 -8.71 -13.27
N ARG A 77 -12.77 -7.55 -13.72
CA ARG A 77 -11.36 -7.12 -13.69
C ARG A 77 -10.78 -7.08 -12.27
N THR A 78 -11.66 -7.08 -11.26
CA THR A 78 -11.37 -7.22 -9.83
C THR A 78 -10.86 -8.61 -9.44
N ALA A 79 -11.34 -9.69 -10.07
CA ALA A 79 -10.90 -11.05 -9.74
C ALA A 79 -9.40 -11.25 -10.05
N GLY A 80 -8.92 -10.71 -11.18
CA GLY A 80 -7.50 -10.77 -11.54
C GLY A 80 -6.58 -10.04 -10.55
N SER A 81 -7.02 -8.89 -10.03
CA SER A 81 -6.28 -8.14 -9.00
C SER A 81 -6.21 -8.91 -7.67
N LEU A 82 -7.31 -9.55 -7.24
CA LEU A 82 -7.33 -10.37 -6.02
C LEU A 82 -6.45 -11.62 -6.14
N ILE A 83 -6.42 -12.27 -7.32
CA ILE A 83 -5.53 -13.41 -7.56
C ILE A 83 -4.06 -13.00 -7.46
N LEU A 84 -3.67 -11.88 -8.08
CA LEU A 84 -2.31 -11.36 -7.97
C LEU A 84 -1.94 -11.04 -6.52
N LEU A 85 -2.87 -10.44 -5.78
CA LEU A 85 -2.69 -10.13 -4.37
C LEU A 85 -2.53 -11.41 -3.53
N ALA A 86 -3.28 -12.48 -3.83
CA ALA A 86 -3.12 -13.78 -3.17
C ALA A 86 -1.74 -14.42 -3.47
N ILE A 87 -1.24 -14.32 -4.71
CA ILE A 87 0.11 -14.78 -5.05
C ILE A 87 1.16 -14.00 -4.26
N TYR A 88 1.02 -12.67 -4.19
CA TYR A 88 1.91 -11.84 -3.38
C TYR A 88 1.85 -12.19 -1.89
N PHE A 89 0.68 -12.53 -1.35
CA PHE A 89 0.57 -12.96 0.05
C PHE A 89 1.47 -14.16 0.34
N VAL A 90 1.34 -15.23 -0.47
CA VAL A 90 2.14 -16.45 -0.30
C VAL A 90 3.63 -16.12 -0.40
N PHE A 91 4.03 -15.33 -1.40
CA PHE A 91 5.41 -14.92 -1.59
C PHE A 91 5.95 -14.13 -0.39
N ILE A 92 5.20 -13.15 0.10
CA ILE A 92 5.58 -12.30 1.24
C ILE A 92 5.75 -13.14 2.50
N VAL A 93 4.77 -13.99 2.81
CA VAL A 93 4.79 -14.82 4.02
C VAL A 93 5.94 -15.82 3.98
N VAL A 94 6.09 -16.57 2.90
CA VAL A 94 7.11 -17.63 2.81
C VAL A 94 8.52 -17.05 2.78
N ILE A 95 8.79 -16.08 1.91
CA ILE A 95 10.16 -15.59 1.71
C ILE A 95 10.55 -14.59 2.80
N PHE A 96 9.73 -13.55 3.01
CA PHE A 96 10.08 -12.50 3.96
C PHE A 96 9.71 -12.86 5.39
N GLY A 97 8.59 -13.55 5.61
CA GLY A 97 8.15 -13.95 6.94
C GLY A 97 9.00 -15.08 7.52
N PHE A 98 9.11 -16.20 6.79
CA PHE A 98 9.78 -17.43 7.25
C PHE A 98 11.24 -17.54 6.80
N MET A 99 11.50 -17.65 5.50
CA MET A 99 12.85 -18.00 5.01
C MET A 99 13.92 -16.98 5.40
N SER A 100 13.60 -15.70 5.31
CA SER A 100 14.61 -14.65 5.54
C SER A 100 15.04 -14.50 6.99
N ALA A 101 14.17 -14.89 7.93
CA ALA A 101 14.37 -14.60 9.34
C ALA A 101 14.60 -15.87 10.18
N TRP A 102 14.54 -17.07 9.58
CA TRP A 102 14.50 -18.36 10.28
C TRP A 102 15.48 -18.51 11.47
N ASN A 103 16.67 -17.91 11.39
CA ASN A 103 17.67 -17.93 12.46
C ASN A 103 18.14 -16.53 12.88
N THR A 104 17.27 -15.52 12.79
CA THR A 104 17.58 -14.13 13.12
C THR A 104 16.62 -13.59 14.20
N PRO A 105 17.03 -12.57 14.98
CA PRO A 105 16.15 -11.95 15.97
C PRO A 105 14.91 -11.26 15.36
N ALA A 106 14.84 -11.14 14.03
CA ALA A 106 13.67 -10.61 13.32
C ALA A 106 12.50 -11.61 13.25
N PHE A 107 12.74 -12.92 13.41
CA PHE A 107 11.69 -13.94 13.25
C PHE A 107 10.55 -13.82 14.26
N PRO A 108 10.79 -13.66 15.57
CA PRO A 108 9.71 -13.48 16.54
C PRO A 108 8.85 -12.25 16.22
N VAL A 109 9.46 -11.16 15.78
CA VAL A 109 8.75 -9.94 15.38
C VAL A 109 7.90 -10.19 14.13
N ASN A 110 8.44 -10.88 13.13
CA ASN A 110 7.69 -11.25 11.92
C ASN A 110 6.47 -12.11 12.26
N MET A 111 6.61 -13.09 13.16
CA MET A 111 5.50 -13.94 13.60
C MET A 111 4.45 -13.14 14.38
N GLN A 112 4.88 -12.22 15.25
CA GLN A 112 3.94 -11.32 15.93
C GLN A 112 3.14 -10.48 14.94
N VAL A 113 3.77 -10.00 13.88
CA VAL A 113 3.11 -9.22 12.83
C VAL A 113 2.15 -10.10 12.01
N LEU A 114 2.58 -11.30 11.60
CA LEU A 114 1.77 -12.24 10.82
C LEU A 114 0.49 -12.66 11.56
N PHE A 115 0.58 -12.89 12.87
CA PHE A 115 -0.53 -13.33 13.72
C PHE A 115 -1.24 -12.17 14.44
N PHE A 116 -1.02 -10.91 14.03
CA PHE A 116 -1.65 -9.72 14.63
C PHE A 116 -1.46 -9.62 16.16
N ARG A 117 -0.32 -10.09 16.67
CA ARG A 117 0.09 -9.89 18.06
C ARG A 117 0.91 -8.62 18.25
N ASN A 118 1.29 -7.95 17.16
CA ASN A 118 2.01 -6.68 17.21
C ASN A 118 1.01 -5.50 17.31
N MET A 119 1.02 -4.79 18.44
CA MET A 119 0.10 -3.69 18.70
C MET A 119 0.26 -2.54 17.70
N PHE A 120 1.49 -2.20 17.32
CA PHE A 120 1.77 -1.10 16.38
C PHE A 120 1.27 -1.44 14.98
N PHE A 121 1.50 -2.67 14.53
CA PHE A 121 0.98 -3.17 13.27
C PHE A 121 -0.56 -3.13 13.26
N ASN A 122 -1.19 -3.59 14.34
CA ASN A 122 -2.65 -3.58 14.45
C ASN A 122 -3.22 -2.15 14.45
N ALA A 123 -2.61 -1.24 15.21
CA ALA A 123 -2.99 0.16 15.20
C ALA A 123 -2.84 0.76 13.79
N ALA A 124 -1.78 0.39 13.07
CA ALA A 124 -1.56 0.84 11.71
C ALA A 124 -2.62 0.34 10.72
N LEU A 125 -3.04 -0.92 10.88
CA LEU A 125 -4.13 -1.49 10.11
C LEU A 125 -5.47 -0.83 10.43
N VAL A 126 -5.80 -0.64 11.70
CA VAL A 126 -7.06 0.00 12.12
C VAL A 126 -7.15 1.41 11.55
N LEU A 127 -6.06 2.19 11.59
CA LEU A 127 -6.05 3.53 11.00
C LEU A 127 -6.25 3.47 9.47
N THR A 128 -5.61 2.50 8.81
CA THR A 128 -5.76 2.28 7.37
C THR A 128 -7.20 1.96 7.01
N ILE A 129 -7.86 1.07 7.76
CA ILE A 129 -9.27 0.71 7.57
C ILE A 129 -10.16 1.93 7.82
N ALA A 130 -10.04 2.59 8.97
CA ALA A 130 -10.87 3.75 9.33
C ALA A 130 -10.80 4.85 8.27
N ARG A 131 -9.59 5.12 7.78
CA ARG A 131 -9.36 6.10 6.71
C ARG A 131 -10.01 5.67 5.40
N GLN A 132 -9.80 4.42 4.97
CA GLN A 132 -10.36 3.94 3.71
C GLN A 132 -11.89 3.93 3.75
N VAL A 133 -12.49 3.54 4.87
CA VAL A 133 -13.94 3.64 5.08
C VAL A 133 -14.40 5.10 5.00
N ALA A 134 -13.73 6.02 5.69
CA ALA A 134 -14.06 7.44 5.63
C ALA A 134 -13.98 7.98 4.20
N ALA A 135 -12.91 7.67 3.47
CA ALA A 135 -12.74 8.09 2.08
C ALA A 135 -13.87 7.58 1.18
N SER A 136 -14.21 6.29 1.27
CA SER A 136 -15.29 5.68 0.48
C SER A 136 -16.68 6.19 0.88
N TRP A 137 -16.88 6.62 2.13
CA TRP A 137 -18.13 7.24 2.61
C TRP A 137 -18.30 8.67 2.06
N PHE A 138 -17.27 9.50 2.14
CA PHE A 138 -17.35 10.91 1.75
C PHE A 138 -17.22 11.14 0.25
N GLN A 139 -16.51 10.27 -0.47
CA GLN A 139 -16.28 10.39 -1.90
C GLN A 139 -16.48 9.02 -2.57
N PRO A 140 -17.74 8.55 -2.71
CA PRO A 140 -18.01 7.29 -3.39
C PRO A 140 -17.49 7.38 -4.82
N THR A 141 -16.52 6.51 -5.15
CA THR A 141 -15.90 6.45 -6.48
C THR A 141 -16.97 6.11 -7.52
N PRO A 142 -17.21 6.97 -8.53
CA PRO A 142 -18.06 6.64 -9.66
C PRO A 142 -17.49 5.41 -10.40
N GLN A 143 -18.35 4.62 -11.05
CA GLN A 143 -17.90 3.48 -11.86
C GLN A 143 -17.02 3.98 -13.02
N GLY A 144 -15.72 3.96 -12.82
CA GLY A 144 -14.73 4.43 -13.79
C GLY A 144 -13.41 3.69 -13.60
N THR A 145 -13.12 2.79 -14.55
CA THR A 145 -11.84 2.10 -14.78
C THR A 145 -11.17 1.45 -13.57
N ILE A 146 -11.72 0.31 -13.14
CA ILE A 146 -10.94 -0.71 -12.39
C ILE A 146 -9.81 -1.19 -13.30
N ASN A 147 -8.63 -0.62 -13.15
CA ASN A 147 -7.44 -1.09 -13.83
C ASN A 147 -6.76 -2.16 -12.96
N VAL A 148 -6.29 -3.24 -13.59
CA VAL A 148 -5.54 -4.31 -12.90
C VAL A 148 -4.20 -3.77 -12.36
N PHE A 149 -3.69 -2.70 -12.95
CA PHE A 149 -2.51 -1.96 -12.50
C PHE A 149 -2.90 -0.60 -11.93
N THR A 150 -3.36 -0.61 -10.68
CA THR A 150 -3.46 0.61 -9.87
C THR A 150 -2.09 1.01 -9.33
N ALA A 151 -1.88 2.30 -9.07
CA ALA A 151 -0.64 2.82 -8.49
C ALA A 151 -0.21 2.02 -7.25
N ASN A 152 -1.16 1.61 -6.41
CA ASN A 152 -0.89 0.82 -5.20
C ASN A 152 -0.38 -0.60 -5.50
N ILE A 153 -0.85 -1.26 -6.56
CA ILE A 153 -0.31 -2.57 -6.99
C ILE A 153 1.11 -2.41 -7.53
N ILE A 154 1.38 -1.31 -8.25
CA ILE A 154 2.73 -0.97 -8.73
C ILE A 154 3.67 -0.73 -7.53
N ILE A 155 3.22 0.05 -6.54
CA ILE A 155 3.96 0.27 -5.28
C ILE A 155 4.25 -1.06 -4.59
N LEU A 156 3.25 -1.93 -4.46
CA LEU A 156 3.41 -3.24 -3.83
C LEU A 156 4.42 -4.11 -4.60
N HIS A 157 4.33 -4.16 -5.93
CA HIS A 157 5.24 -4.94 -6.76
C HIS A 157 6.69 -4.46 -6.63
N ILE A 158 6.92 -3.15 -6.77
CA ILE A 158 8.25 -2.55 -6.60
C ILE A 158 8.76 -2.78 -5.18
N SER A 159 7.88 -2.71 -4.16
CA SER A 159 8.27 -2.97 -2.77
C SER A 159 8.72 -4.40 -2.55
N ILE A 160 8.07 -5.38 -3.18
CA ILE A 160 8.51 -6.79 -3.09
C ILE A 160 9.91 -6.95 -3.70
N ILE A 161 10.16 -6.36 -4.87
CA ILE A 161 11.48 -6.43 -5.54
C ILE A 161 12.54 -5.73 -4.67
N LEU A 162 12.28 -4.49 -4.27
CA LEU A 162 13.17 -3.67 -3.46
C LEU A 162 13.49 -4.32 -2.11
N GLY A 163 12.46 -4.89 -1.48
CA GLY A 163 12.61 -5.63 -0.24
C GLY A 163 13.45 -6.87 -0.41
N GLY A 164 13.29 -7.61 -1.50
CA GLY A 164 14.15 -8.75 -1.81
C GLY A 164 15.62 -8.32 -1.91
N VAL A 165 15.89 -7.25 -2.67
CA VAL A 165 17.25 -6.70 -2.82
C VAL A 165 17.83 -6.28 -1.46
N LEU A 166 17.08 -5.52 -0.66
CA LEU A 166 17.53 -5.08 0.67
C LEU A 166 17.81 -6.27 1.60
N LEU A 167 16.91 -7.24 1.62
CA LEU A 167 17.00 -8.38 2.52
C LEU A 167 18.21 -9.27 2.20
N PHE A 168 18.37 -9.65 0.92
CA PHE A 168 19.43 -10.57 0.51
C PHE A 168 20.82 -9.92 0.43
N PHE A 169 20.92 -8.67 -0.04
CA PHE A 169 22.21 -8.02 -0.26
C PHE A 169 22.67 -7.15 0.91
N VAL A 170 21.76 -6.63 1.73
CA VAL A 170 22.09 -5.65 2.78
C VAL A 170 21.85 -6.23 4.18
N VAL A 171 20.61 -6.60 4.51
CA VAL A 171 20.21 -7.03 5.85
C VAL A 171 20.95 -8.29 6.28
N ASN A 172 20.98 -9.32 5.43
CA ASN A 172 21.66 -10.58 5.73
C ASN A 172 23.19 -10.46 5.81
N LYS A 173 23.79 -9.42 5.22
CA LYS A 173 25.24 -9.16 5.29
C LYS A 173 25.65 -8.43 6.56
N PHE A 174 24.75 -7.66 7.18
CA PHE A 174 25.04 -6.84 8.37
C PHE A 174 24.03 -7.06 9.51
N PRO A 175 23.97 -8.28 10.08
CA PRO A 175 22.96 -8.63 11.09
C PRO A 175 23.05 -7.82 12.39
N ALA A 176 24.24 -7.32 12.76
CA ALA A 176 24.43 -6.47 13.94
C ALA A 176 23.88 -5.05 13.78
N VAL A 177 23.79 -4.56 12.53
CA VAL A 177 23.28 -3.22 12.22
C VAL A 177 21.76 -3.27 11.97
N PHE A 178 21.28 -4.34 11.34
CA PHE A 178 19.89 -4.52 10.96
C PHE A 178 19.15 -5.49 11.88
N SER A 179 19.21 -5.24 13.19
CA SER A 179 18.34 -5.89 14.17
C SER A 179 17.07 -5.05 14.40
N PRO A 180 15.93 -5.67 14.79
CA PRO A 180 14.71 -4.92 15.11
C PRO A 180 14.95 -3.87 16.20
N ASP A 181 15.74 -4.21 17.21
CA ASP A 181 16.06 -3.34 18.34
C ASP A 181 16.96 -2.15 17.96
N ASN A 182 17.62 -2.21 16.79
CA ASN A 182 18.46 -1.12 16.31
C ASN A 182 17.63 -0.11 15.49
N PHE A 183 17.32 1.02 16.12
CA PHE A 183 16.59 2.12 15.50
C PHE A 183 17.21 2.57 14.17
N ARG A 184 18.55 2.70 14.09
CA ARG A 184 19.21 3.18 12.87
C ARG A 184 19.06 2.19 11.72
N GLY A 185 19.19 0.90 12.00
CA GLY A 185 18.96 -0.16 11.02
C GLY A 185 17.53 -0.13 10.49
N SER A 186 16.56 0.00 11.39
CA SER A 186 15.13 0.12 11.05
C SER A 186 14.84 1.32 10.14
N VAL A 187 15.38 2.50 10.44
CA VAL A 187 15.20 3.71 9.61
C VAL A 187 15.78 3.50 8.20
N ILE A 188 17.00 2.95 8.10
CA ILE A 188 17.69 2.75 6.82
C ILE A 188 16.93 1.74 5.92
N ILE A 189 16.37 0.68 6.50
CA ILE A 189 15.59 -0.32 5.76
C ILE A 189 14.37 0.32 5.11
N ILE A 190 13.71 1.25 5.80
CA ILE A 190 12.38 1.72 5.43
C ILE A 190 12.42 2.94 4.51
N LEU A 191 13.44 3.78 4.67
CA LEU A 191 13.69 4.96 3.86
C LEU A 191 13.51 4.73 2.34
N PRO A 192 14.09 3.68 1.72
CA PRO A 192 13.93 3.45 0.28
C PRO A 192 12.49 3.13 -0.14
N PHE A 193 11.70 2.47 0.72
CA PHE A 193 10.28 2.21 0.46
C PHE A 193 9.45 3.50 0.48
N PHE A 194 9.75 4.41 1.41
CA PHE A 194 9.08 5.70 1.48
C PHE A 194 9.42 6.60 0.30
N LEU A 195 10.70 6.70 -0.04
CA LEU A 195 11.15 7.49 -1.19
C LEU A 195 10.46 6.99 -2.47
N MET A 196 10.44 5.68 -2.68
CA MET A 196 9.74 5.07 -3.80
C MET A 196 8.26 5.44 -3.80
N ARG A 197 7.58 5.34 -2.65
CA ARG A 197 6.17 5.70 -2.52
C ARG A 197 5.93 7.16 -2.95
N ILE A 198 6.70 8.10 -2.42
CA ILE A 198 6.59 9.53 -2.77
C ILE A 198 6.78 9.73 -4.27
N VAL A 199 7.79 9.10 -4.87
CA VAL A 199 8.06 9.20 -6.31
C VAL A 199 6.89 8.69 -7.15
N VAL A 200 6.34 7.53 -6.80
CA VAL A 200 5.20 6.96 -7.55
C VAL A 200 3.97 7.86 -7.45
N TYR A 201 3.64 8.37 -6.25
CA TYR A 201 2.49 9.28 -6.11
C TYR A 201 2.74 10.62 -6.81
N ALA A 202 3.94 11.19 -6.73
CA ALA A 202 4.28 12.41 -7.46
C ALA A 202 4.14 12.23 -8.97
N TRP A 203 4.57 11.07 -9.49
CA TRP A 203 4.39 10.71 -10.90
C TRP A 203 2.91 10.61 -11.28
N VAL A 204 2.10 9.93 -10.47
CA VAL A 204 0.65 9.80 -10.69
C VAL A 204 -0.05 11.17 -10.70
N LEU A 205 0.31 12.06 -9.76
CA LEU A 205 -0.23 13.41 -9.67
C LEU A 205 0.13 14.24 -10.92
N LYS A 206 1.38 14.15 -11.38
CA LYS A 206 1.84 14.81 -12.61
C LYS A 206 1.06 14.34 -13.83
N CYS A 207 0.82 13.03 -13.96
CA CYS A 207 0.02 12.47 -15.04
C CYS A 207 -1.45 12.94 -15.00
N ARG A 208 -2.07 13.01 -13.82
CA ARG A 208 -3.44 13.54 -13.68
C ARG A 208 -3.53 15.02 -14.06
N GLY A 209 -2.55 15.83 -13.64
CA GLY A 209 -2.47 17.25 -14.00
C GLY A 209 -2.33 17.48 -15.51
N ALA A 210 -1.51 16.66 -16.19
CA ALA A 210 -1.32 16.73 -17.64
C ALA A 210 -2.59 16.37 -18.44
N ASN A 211 -3.39 15.41 -17.96
CA ASN A 211 -4.65 15.03 -18.60
C ASN A 211 -5.77 16.08 -18.39
N SER A 212 -5.75 16.81 -17.27
CA SER A 212 -6.72 17.89 -17.00
C SER A 212 -6.54 19.12 -17.90
N ILE A 213 -5.39 19.27 -18.57
CA ILE A 213 -5.11 20.39 -19.50
C ILE A 213 -5.54 20.03 -20.94
N ARG A 214 -5.82 18.74 -21.21
CA ARG A 214 -6.25 18.25 -22.54
C ARG A 214 -7.77 18.08 -22.69
N GLN A 215 -8.55 18.29 -21.65
CA GLN A 215 -10.02 18.33 -21.68
C GLN A 215 -10.50 19.77 -21.60
#